data_AF-A0A0F5HQN6-F1
#
_entry.id   AF-A0A0F5HQN6-F1
#
_cell.length_a   1.000
_cell.length_b   1.000
_cell.length_c   1.000
_cell.angle_alpha   90.00
_cell.angle_beta   90.00
_cell.angle_gamma   90.00
#
_symmetry.space_group_name_H-M   'P 1'
#
loop_
_entity.id
_entity.type
_entity.pdbx_description
1 polymer ?
#
loop_
_entity_poly.entity_id
_entity_poly.type
_entity_poly.pdbx_seq_one_letter_code
_entity_poly.pdbx_strand_id
1 'polypeptide(L)'
;MRRLSAILIITVTTLLLVAVSGIVAIQSYVQAQEEKGVNPLAAIFGEPKPDHSQKVGGDIISSLEFPADVTEDFVINTMHKMTHQKVKADQKWGAVEMTPENIEKIYKTLQNSDFVHKKDLFSIAERWRAGDFSKADSDHNFLWRLQGGNVGKAEGLMSEEEERLFIENNFRKDKQ
;
A
#
# COMPACT_ATOMS: atom_id res chain seq x y z
N MET A 1 -50.43 26.56 -28.24
CA MET A 1 -49.13 27.17 -27.90
C MET A 1 -49.08 27.72 -26.47
N ARG A 2 -49.88 28.71 -26.07
CA ARG A 2 -49.84 29.32 -24.71
C ARG A 2 -49.91 28.35 -23.50
N ARG A 3 -50.73 27.28 -23.58
CA ARG A 3 -50.86 26.29 -22.50
C ARG A 3 -49.65 25.34 -22.37
N LEU A 4 -49.00 25.00 -23.49
CA LEU A 4 -47.78 24.18 -23.50
C LEU A 4 -46.58 24.96 -22.94
N SER A 5 -46.48 26.25 -23.26
CA SER A 5 -45.45 27.15 -22.71
C SER A 5 -45.57 27.32 -21.19
N ALA A 6 -46.80 27.40 -20.65
CA ALA A 6 -47.02 27.51 -19.21
C ALA A 6 -46.62 26.23 -18.44
N ILE A 7 -46.96 25.05 -18.98
CA ILE A 7 -46.56 23.76 -18.37
C ILE A 7 -45.04 23.60 -18.37
N LEU A 8 -44.36 24.00 -19.45
CA LEU A 8 -42.89 23.96 -19.55
C LEU A 8 -42.21 24.91 -18.54
N ILE A 9 -42.75 26.11 -18.32
CA ILE A 9 -42.20 27.05 -17.34
C ILE A 9 -42.35 26.50 -15.91
N ILE A 10 -43.50 25.92 -15.59
CA ILE A 10 -43.77 25.31 -14.28
C ILE A 10 -42.83 24.14 -14.01
N THR A 11 -42.64 23.24 -14.99
CA THR A 11 -41.75 22.08 -14.82
C THR A 11 -40.28 22.50 -14.62
N VAL A 12 -39.80 23.47 -15.40
CA VAL A 12 -38.44 24.02 -15.25
C VAL A 12 -38.25 24.70 -13.90
N THR A 13 -39.23 25.49 -13.44
CA THR A 13 -39.14 26.15 -12.11
C THR A 13 -39.19 25.13 -10.97
N THR A 14 -40.02 24.08 -11.05
CA THR A 14 -40.00 23.01 -10.05
C THR A 14 -38.66 22.26 -10.02
N LEU A 15 -38.05 21.98 -11.17
CA LEU A 15 -36.74 21.32 -11.23
C LEU A 15 -35.63 22.18 -10.61
N LEU A 16 -35.65 23.50 -10.87
CA LEU A 16 -34.73 24.45 -10.26
C LEU A 16 -34.89 24.50 -8.74
N LEU A 17 -36.13 24.51 -8.23
CA LEU A 17 -36.39 24.50 -6.79
C LEU A 17 -35.88 23.22 -6.12
N VAL A 18 -36.07 22.06 -6.75
CA VAL A 18 -35.54 20.79 -6.25
C VAL A 18 -34.00 20.83 -6.21
N ALA A 19 -33.35 21.28 -7.27
CA ALA A 19 -31.90 21.40 -7.31
C ALA A 19 -31.36 22.34 -6.21
N VAL A 20 -31.97 23.51 -6.04
CA VAL A 20 -31.58 24.47 -4.99
C VAL A 20 -31.79 23.88 -3.60
N SER A 21 -32.93 23.22 -3.34
CA SER A 21 -33.21 22.59 -2.05
C SER A 21 -32.20 21.49 -1.72
N GLY A 22 -31.78 20.71 -2.72
CA GLY A 22 -30.72 19.71 -2.58
C GLY A 22 -29.37 20.33 -2.22
N ILE A 23 -28.98 21.43 -2.89
CA ILE A 23 -27.73 22.15 -2.59
C ILE A 23 -27.75 22.69 -1.15
N VAL A 24 -28.85 23.32 -0.72
CA VAL A 24 -28.99 23.85 0.64
C VAL A 24 -28.90 22.74 1.68
N ALA A 25 -29.57 21.61 1.47
CA ALA A 25 -29.50 20.46 2.38
C ALA A 25 -28.07 19.90 2.50
N ILE A 26 -27.34 19.79 1.38
CA ILE A 26 -25.93 19.37 1.37
C ILE A 26 -25.07 20.38 2.14
N GLN A 27 -25.27 21.67 1.90
CA GLN A 27 -24.47 22.73 2.53
C GLN A 27 -24.70 22.79 4.06
N SER A 28 -25.95 22.66 4.51
CA SER A 28 -26.29 22.54 5.93
C SER A 28 -25.70 21.28 6.57
N TYR A 29 -25.72 20.15 5.85
CA TYR A 29 -25.09 18.92 6.32
C TYR A 29 -23.57 19.08 6.45
N VAL A 30 -22.90 19.66 5.44
CA VAL A 30 -21.45 19.92 5.44
C VAL A 30 -21.05 20.81 6.62
N GLN A 31 -21.77 21.92 6.83
CA GLN A 31 -21.51 22.82 7.97
C GLN A 31 -21.64 22.09 9.32
N ALA A 32 -22.68 21.27 9.49
CA ALA A 32 -22.88 20.51 10.72
C ALA A 32 -21.76 19.47 10.99
N GLN A 33 -21.10 18.95 9.94
CA GLN A 33 -19.94 18.06 10.09
C GLN A 33 -18.66 18.86 10.42
N GLU A 34 -18.45 20.01 9.79
CA GLU A 34 -17.32 20.90 10.09
C GLU A 34 -17.36 21.39 11.55
N GLU A 35 -18.54 21.77 12.07
CA GLU A 35 -18.72 22.15 13.49
C GLU A 35 -18.39 21.01 14.46
N LYS A 36 -18.58 19.76 14.04
CA LYS A 36 -18.20 18.57 14.81
C LYS A 36 -16.72 18.18 14.64
N GLY A 37 -15.97 18.90 13.81
CA GLY A 37 -14.58 18.60 13.49
C GLY A 37 -14.40 17.36 12.60
N VAL A 38 -15.45 16.93 11.89
CA VAL A 38 -15.42 15.75 11.00
C VAL A 38 -15.23 16.23 9.56
N ASN A 39 -14.35 15.57 8.80
CA ASN A 39 -14.18 15.85 7.38
C ASN A 39 -15.50 15.53 6.62
N PRO A 40 -16.20 16.51 6.03
CA PRO A 40 -17.50 16.29 5.39
C PRO A 40 -17.44 15.35 4.19
N LEU A 41 -16.32 15.33 3.46
CA LEU A 41 -16.09 14.38 2.38
C LEU A 41 -15.96 12.96 2.94
N ALA A 42 -15.19 12.77 4.02
CA ALA A 42 -15.07 11.47 4.67
C ALA A 42 -16.39 11.00 5.32
N ALA A 43 -17.23 11.91 5.80
CA ALA A 43 -18.56 11.59 6.34
C ALA A 43 -19.54 11.08 5.27
N ILE A 44 -19.33 11.43 4.00
CA ILE A 44 -20.18 11.03 2.87
C ILE A 44 -19.61 9.80 2.17
N PHE A 45 -18.28 9.77 1.98
CA PHE A 45 -17.59 8.79 1.13
C PHE A 45 -16.70 7.81 1.90
N GLY A 46 -16.57 7.96 3.23
CA GLY A 46 -15.58 7.27 4.06
C GLY A 46 -14.22 7.97 4.05
N GLU A 47 -13.39 7.72 5.07
CA GLU A 47 -12.00 8.15 5.05
C GLU A 47 -11.28 7.51 3.85
N PRO A 48 -10.43 8.26 3.11
CA PRO A 48 -9.58 7.67 2.09
C PRO A 48 -8.75 6.56 2.75
N LYS A 49 -8.80 5.34 2.21
CA LYS A 49 -7.90 4.28 2.67
C LYS A 49 -6.45 4.74 2.45
N PRO A 50 -5.53 4.47 3.39
CA PRO A 50 -4.12 4.77 3.17
C PRO A 50 -3.67 4.09 1.89
N ASP A 51 -3.05 4.85 0.98
CA ASP A 51 -2.50 4.28 -0.24
C ASP A 51 -1.16 3.61 0.09
N HIS A 52 -1.20 2.30 0.33
CA HIS A 52 -0.02 1.53 0.67
C HIS A 52 0.92 1.30 -0.53
N SER A 53 0.50 1.69 -1.75
CA SER A 53 1.21 1.47 -3.02
C SER A 53 2.09 2.66 -3.45
N GLN A 54 2.19 3.69 -2.62
CA GLN A 54 2.94 4.91 -2.91
C GLN A 54 4.45 4.66 -3.09
N LYS A 55 5.12 5.62 -3.74
CA LYS A 55 6.58 5.65 -3.84
C LYS A 55 7.18 5.80 -2.43
N VAL A 56 8.07 4.89 -2.06
CA VAL A 56 8.73 4.91 -0.75
C VAL A 56 9.98 5.78 -0.80
N GLY A 57 10.38 6.33 0.35
CA GLY A 57 11.70 6.95 0.52
C GLY A 57 12.81 5.90 0.64
N GLY A 58 14.07 6.32 0.74
CA GLY A 58 15.21 5.42 0.90
C GLY A 58 15.63 4.67 -0.37
N ASP A 59 16.43 3.62 -0.21
CA ASP A 59 17.02 2.89 -1.34
C ASP A 59 15.99 2.03 -2.06
N ILE A 60 15.94 2.14 -3.38
CA ILE A 60 15.15 1.31 -4.28
C ILE A 60 16.09 0.42 -5.08
N ILE A 61 15.96 -0.91 -4.92
CA ILE A 61 16.87 -1.89 -5.51
C ILE A 61 16.05 -2.87 -6.36
N SER A 62 16.12 -2.76 -7.69
CA SER A 62 15.46 -3.72 -8.60
C SER A 62 16.27 -5.00 -8.79
N SER A 63 17.60 -4.90 -8.84
CA SER A 63 18.51 -6.05 -8.94
C SER A 63 19.40 -6.08 -7.70
N LEU A 64 19.27 -7.14 -6.91
CA LEU A 64 20.06 -7.30 -5.69
C LEU A 64 21.51 -7.65 -6.03
N GLU A 65 22.43 -6.86 -5.49
CA GLU A 65 23.85 -7.16 -5.42
C GLU A 65 24.25 -7.35 -3.96
N PHE A 66 25.11 -8.34 -3.70
CA PHE A 66 25.61 -8.62 -2.36
C PHE A 66 26.96 -7.94 -2.14
N PRO A 67 27.23 -7.43 -0.92
CA PRO A 67 28.59 -7.10 -0.51
C PRO A 67 29.47 -8.35 -0.47
N ALA A 68 30.80 -8.16 -0.44
CA ALA A 68 31.75 -9.27 -0.34
C ALA A 68 31.52 -10.13 0.91
N ASP A 69 31.29 -9.48 2.05
CA ASP A 69 30.96 -10.13 3.32
C ASP A 69 29.46 -9.94 3.62
N VAL A 70 28.68 -10.99 3.41
CA VAL A 70 27.23 -10.96 3.64
C VAL A 70 26.92 -11.30 5.09
N THR A 71 26.38 -10.33 5.83
CA THR A 71 25.96 -10.51 7.22
C THR A 71 24.49 -10.92 7.32
N GLU A 72 24.11 -11.49 8.46
CA GLU A 72 22.70 -11.80 8.76
C GLU A 72 21.83 -10.54 8.73
N ASP A 73 22.30 -9.44 9.33
CA ASP A 73 21.59 -8.16 9.36
C ASP A 73 21.31 -7.62 7.95
N PHE A 74 22.27 -7.78 7.03
CA PHE A 74 22.07 -7.40 5.63
C PHE A 74 20.94 -8.23 5.00
N VAL A 75 20.91 -9.54 5.25
CA VAL A 75 19.89 -10.43 4.71
C VAL A 75 18.53 -10.13 5.32
N ILE A 76 18.44 -9.94 6.64
CA ILE A 76 17.19 -9.55 7.34
C ILE A 76 16.66 -8.24 6.76
N ASN A 77 17.51 -7.22 6.62
CA ASN A 77 17.13 -5.93 6.06
C ASN A 77 16.68 -6.04 4.60
N THR A 78 17.38 -6.82 3.80
CA THR A 78 17.02 -7.07 2.40
C THR A 78 15.65 -7.76 2.32
N MET A 79 15.47 -8.86 3.05
CA MET A 79 14.20 -9.59 3.10
C MET A 79 13.06 -8.69 3.60
N HIS A 80 13.29 -7.85 4.61
CA HIS A 80 12.29 -6.92 5.12
C HIS A 80 11.85 -5.93 4.03
N LYS A 81 12.81 -5.27 3.37
CA LYS A 81 12.53 -4.36 2.24
C LYS A 81 11.85 -5.06 1.06
N MET A 82 12.10 -6.36 0.83
CA MET A 82 11.38 -7.13 -0.18
C MET A 82 9.89 -7.25 0.15
N THR A 83 9.53 -7.46 1.43
CA THR A 83 8.13 -7.62 1.83
C THR A 83 7.28 -6.35 1.68
N HIS A 84 7.88 -5.16 1.59
CA HIS A 84 7.15 -3.90 1.35
C HIS A 84 6.28 -3.92 0.08
N GLN A 85 6.65 -4.72 -0.93
CA GLN A 85 5.86 -4.94 -2.16
C GLN A 85 4.55 -5.72 -1.91
N LYS A 86 4.46 -6.48 -0.82
CA LYS A 86 3.35 -7.41 -0.54
C LYS A 86 2.40 -6.96 0.56
N VAL A 87 2.81 -6.01 1.40
CA VAL A 87 2.11 -5.73 2.67
C VAL A 87 1.47 -4.35 2.72
N LYS A 88 0.38 -4.23 3.47
CA LYS A 88 -0.20 -2.96 3.92
C LYS A 88 0.49 -2.54 5.21
N ALA A 89 1.09 -1.37 5.20
CA ALA A 89 1.74 -0.76 6.36
C ALA A 89 1.67 0.76 6.21
N ASP A 90 1.53 1.47 7.32
CA ASP A 90 1.44 2.95 7.34
C ASP A 90 2.74 3.63 6.92
N GLN A 91 3.88 2.97 7.14
CA GLN A 91 5.19 3.46 6.73
C GLN A 91 6.05 2.34 6.19
N LYS A 92 6.75 2.64 5.10
CA LYS A 92 7.72 1.78 4.43
C LYS A 92 8.92 2.63 4.05
N TRP A 93 10.12 2.14 4.31
CA TRP A 93 11.37 2.83 3.97
C TRP A 93 12.33 1.91 3.22
N GLY A 94 12.66 2.30 1.99
CA GLY A 94 13.37 1.49 1.01
C GLY A 94 12.51 0.37 0.44
N ALA A 95 12.91 -0.17 -0.70
CA ALA A 95 12.29 -1.33 -1.30
C ALA A 95 13.32 -2.13 -2.09
N VAL A 96 13.23 -3.46 -2.00
CA VAL A 96 13.98 -4.37 -2.86
C VAL A 96 12.94 -5.13 -3.66
N GLU A 97 13.06 -5.15 -4.99
CA GLU A 97 12.05 -5.79 -5.82
C GLU A 97 12.03 -7.30 -5.56
N MET A 98 10.84 -7.84 -5.28
CA MET A 98 10.66 -9.25 -4.93
C MET A 98 10.58 -10.11 -6.21
N THR A 99 11.64 -10.06 -7.02
CA THR A 99 11.76 -10.84 -8.26
C THR A 99 12.21 -12.28 -7.97
N PRO A 100 11.91 -13.26 -8.85
CA PRO A 100 12.42 -14.63 -8.71
C PRO A 100 13.95 -14.69 -8.60
N GLU A 101 14.67 -13.81 -9.30
CA GLU A 101 16.13 -13.74 -9.24
C GLU A 101 16.64 -13.27 -7.87
N ASN A 102 16.04 -12.20 -7.32
CA ASN A 102 16.41 -11.69 -6.00
C ASN A 102 16.05 -12.69 -4.89
N ILE A 103 14.92 -13.39 -5.02
CA ILE A 103 14.53 -14.47 -4.10
C ILE A 103 15.55 -15.61 -4.15
N GLU A 104 15.95 -16.05 -5.35
CA GLU A 104 16.94 -17.14 -5.50
C GLU A 104 18.30 -16.76 -4.89
N LYS A 105 18.72 -15.50 -5.06
CA LYS A 105 19.92 -14.94 -4.43
C LYS A 105 19.86 -15.06 -2.90
N ILE A 106 18.76 -14.63 -2.28
CA ILE A 106 18.55 -14.75 -0.82
C ILE A 106 18.52 -16.22 -0.38
N TYR A 107 17.79 -17.07 -1.10
CA TYR A 107 17.68 -18.49 -0.80
C TYR A 107 19.05 -19.17 -0.77
N LYS A 108 19.90 -18.95 -1.79
CA LYS A 108 21.25 -19.53 -1.86
C LYS A 108 22.18 -19.01 -0.76
N THR A 109 22.09 -17.73 -0.41
CA THR A 109 22.84 -17.14 0.69
C THR A 109 22.47 -17.81 2.02
N LEU A 110 21.18 -17.96 2.31
CA LEU A 110 20.70 -18.61 3.52
C LEU A 110 21.01 -20.11 3.55
N GLN A 111 20.98 -20.79 2.41
CA GLN A 111 21.33 -22.21 2.32
C GLN A 111 22.74 -22.47 2.87
N ASN A 112 23.69 -21.59 2.54
CA ASN A 112 25.11 -21.75 2.83
C ASN A 112 25.60 -20.99 4.07
N SER A 113 24.73 -20.26 4.78
CA SER A 113 25.12 -19.50 5.97
C SER A 113 25.13 -20.34 7.25
N ASP A 114 25.67 -19.76 8.31
CA ASP A 114 25.64 -20.22 9.70
C ASP A 114 24.93 -19.21 10.62
N PHE A 115 24.07 -18.37 10.04
CA PHE A 115 23.34 -17.30 10.73
C PHE A 115 22.47 -17.81 11.89
N VAL A 116 22.32 -16.98 12.92
CA VAL A 116 21.59 -17.33 14.15
C VAL A 116 20.13 -17.70 13.85
N HIS A 117 19.48 -16.95 12.96
CA HIS A 117 18.08 -17.14 12.56
C HIS A 117 17.95 -17.87 11.23
N LYS A 118 19.00 -18.57 10.76
CA LYS A 118 19.02 -19.28 9.48
C LYS A 118 17.75 -20.11 9.24
N LYS A 119 17.32 -20.89 10.23
CA LYS A 119 16.16 -21.78 10.09
C LYS A 119 14.88 -21.03 9.71
N ASP A 120 14.59 -19.94 10.41
CA ASP A 120 13.37 -19.17 10.20
C ASP A 120 13.44 -18.38 8.89
N LEU A 121 14.58 -17.73 8.63
CA LEU A 121 14.82 -16.99 7.39
C LEU A 121 14.77 -17.91 6.16
N PHE A 122 15.39 -19.08 6.23
CA PHE A 122 15.41 -20.06 5.15
C PHE A 122 14.00 -20.59 4.85
N SER A 123 13.21 -20.88 5.89
CA SER A 123 11.82 -21.31 5.71
C SER A 123 10.95 -20.23 5.02
N ILE A 124 11.18 -18.96 5.33
CA ILE A 124 10.54 -17.83 4.64
C ILE A 124 10.97 -17.81 3.16
N ALA A 125 12.27 -17.88 2.89
CA ALA A 125 12.80 -17.87 1.53
C ALA A 125 12.33 -19.07 0.69
N GLU A 126 12.17 -20.25 1.29
CA GLU A 126 11.58 -21.43 0.63
C GLU A 126 10.15 -21.18 0.14
N ARG A 127 9.30 -20.57 0.98
CA ARG A 127 7.93 -20.21 0.59
C ARG A 127 7.93 -19.20 -0.56
N TRP A 128 8.71 -18.14 -0.43
CA TRP A 128 8.80 -17.11 -1.47
C TRP A 128 9.31 -17.69 -2.79
N ARG A 129 10.29 -18.59 -2.74
CA ARG A 129 10.83 -19.29 -3.92
C ARG A 129 9.79 -20.18 -4.60
N ALA A 130 8.89 -20.78 -3.82
CA ALA A 130 7.74 -21.53 -4.34
C ALA A 130 6.59 -20.63 -4.85
N GLY A 131 6.74 -19.31 -4.77
CA GLY A 131 5.69 -18.34 -5.13
C GLY A 131 4.60 -18.18 -4.07
N ASP A 132 4.79 -18.76 -2.87
CA ASP A 132 3.86 -18.61 -1.75
C ASP A 132 4.17 -17.34 -0.95
N PHE A 133 3.34 -16.32 -1.17
CA PHE A 133 3.36 -15.05 -0.44
C PHE A 133 2.16 -14.88 0.49
N SER A 134 1.41 -15.97 0.76
CA SER A 134 0.18 -15.94 1.57
C SER A 134 0.41 -15.51 3.02
N LYS A 135 1.67 -15.48 3.47
CA LYS A 135 2.08 -15.08 4.82
C LYS A 135 3.04 -13.89 4.82
N ALA A 136 3.15 -13.13 3.73
CA ALA A 136 4.14 -12.07 3.59
C ALA A 136 4.00 -10.95 4.66
N ASP A 137 2.79 -10.71 5.19
CA ASP A 137 2.55 -9.79 6.31
C ASP A 137 3.14 -10.29 7.63
N SER A 138 3.02 -11.58 7.88
CA SER A 138 3.59 -12.27 9.04
C SER A 138 5.11 -12.38 8.92
N ASP A 139 5.61 -12.66 7.72
CA ASP A 139 7.03 -12.69 7.38
C ASP A 139 7.64 -11.30 7.57
N HIS A 140 7.00 -10.25 7.05
CA HIS A 140 7.37 -8.84 7.28
C HIS A 140 7.47 -8.57 8.79
N ASN A 141 6.43 -8.89 9.55
CA ASN A 141 6.39 -8.59 10.97
C ASN A 141 7.42 -9.38 11.78
N PHE A 142 7.82 -10.58 11.33
CA PHE A 142 8.95 -11.31 11.90
C PHE A 142 10.27 -10.56 11.68
N LEU A 143 10.58 -10.20 10.43
CA LEU A 143 11.80 -9.47 10.07
C LEU A 143 11.88 -8.11 10.78
N TRP A 144 10.77 -7.38 10.79
CA TRP A 144 10.59 -6.10 11.48
C TRP A 144 10.88 -6.21 12.99
N ARG A 145 10.47 -7.30 13.65
CA ARG A 145 10.79 -7.55 15.06
C ARG A 145 12.28 -7.82 15.28
N LEU A 146 12.93 -8.56 14.39
CA LEU A 146 14.37 -8.81 14.47
C LEU A 146 15.18 -7.51 14.36
N GLN A 147 14.66 -6.52 13.64
CA GLN A 147 15.25 -5.18 13.52
C GLN A 147 14.90 -4.23 14.68
N GLY A 148 14.14 -4.68 15.68
CA GLY A 148 13.70 -3.82 16.79
C GLY A 148 12.70 -2.73 16.36
N GLY A 149 11.91 -3.00 15.31
CA GLY A 149 10.97 -2.03 14.75
C GLY A 149 9.91 -1.55 15.75
N ASN A 150 9.53 -0.28 15.62
CA ASN A 150 8.47 0.36 16.43
C ASN A 150 7.40 1.04 15.57
N VAL A 151 7.68 1.29 14.28
CA VAL A 151 6.79 1.94 13.31
C VAL A 151 6.77 1.11 12.02
N GLY A 152 5.65 1.12 11.29
CA GLY A 152 5.55 0.44 9.99
C GLY A 152 5.25 -1.05 10.08
N LYS A 153 4.62 -1.51 11.16
CA LYS A 153 4.13 -2.89 11.27
C LYS A 153 3.09 -3.17 10.17
N ALA A 154 3.13 -4.35 9.57
CA ALA A 154 2.15 -4.75 8.57
C ALA A 154 0.79 -5.08 9.20
N GLU A 155 -0.27 -4.62 8.56
CA GLU A 155 -1.68 -4.80 8.94
C GLU A 155 -2.40 -5.86 8.10
N GLY A 156 -1.76 -6.32 7.03
CA GLY A 156 -2.28 -7.36 6.15
C GLY A 156 -1.58 -7.36 4.80
N LEU A 157 -2.11 -8.17 3.88
CA LEU A 157 -1.63 -8.25 2.51
C LEU A 157 -2.25 -7.17 1.61
N MET A 158 -1.45 -6.71 0.66
CA MET A 158 -1.93 -6.00 -0.51
C MET A 158 -2.75 -6.93 -1.41
N SER A 159 -3.74 -6.35 -2.07
CA SER A 159 -4.33 -6.94 -3.27
C SER A 159 -3.33 -6.93 -4.43
N GLU A 160 -3.60 -7.74 -5.45
CA GLU A 160 -2.78 -7.79 -6.67
C GLU A 160 -2.67 -6.42 -7.36
N GLU A 161 -3.74 -5.62 -7.32
CA GLU A 161 -3.73 -4.26 -7.86
C GLU A 161 -2.85 -3.31 -7.05
N GLU A 162 -2.94 -3.33 -5.72
CA GLU A 162 -2.07 -2.54 -4.84
C GLU A 162 -0.59 -2.93 -5.03
N GLU A 163 -0.29 -4.23 -5.14
CA GLU A 163 1.07 -4.70 -5.43
C GLU A 163 1.55 -4.20 -6.80
N ARG A 164 0.72 -4.35 -7.85
CA ARG A 164 1.07 -3.89 -9.21
C ARG A 164 1.39 -2.39 -9.21
N LEU A 165 0.58 -1.58 -8.53
CA LEU A 165 0.81 -0.14 -8.39
C LEU A 165 2.08 0.15 -7.59
N PHE A 166 2.36 -0.61 -6.53
CA PHE A 166 3.60 -0.48 -5.78
C PHE A 166 4.82 -0.74 -6.67
N ILE A 167 4.78 -1.80 -7.48
CA ILE A 167 5.88 -2.14 -8.40
C ILE A 167 6.08 -1.01 -9.42
N GLU A 168 5.01 -0.49 -10.00
CA GLU A 168 5.07 0.60 -10.98
C GLU A 168 5.68 1.86 -10.37
N ASN A 169 5.18 2.26 -9.19
CA ASN A 169 5.58 3.47 -8.51
C ASN A 169 7.03 3.46 -8.03
N ASN A 170 7.56 2.28 -7.68
CA ASN A 170 8.87 2.15 -7.06
C ASN A 170 9.93 1.65 -8.04
N PHE A 171 9.62 0.73 -8.95
CA PHE A 171 10.65 0.04 -9.76
C PHE A 171 10.57 0.30 -11.28
N ARG A 172 9.60 1.07 -11.77
CA ARG A 172 9.38 1.28 -13.22
C ARG A 172 9.37 2.74 -13.66
N LYS A 173 9.03 3.68 -12.78
CA LYS A 173 8.91 5.12 -13.13
C LYS A 173 10.19 5.81 -13.64
N ASP A 174 11.38 5.28 -13.38
CA ASP A 174 12.64 5.90 -13.82
C ASP A 174 13.19 5.33 -15.16
N LYS A 175 12.39 4.53 -15.90
CA LYS A 175 12.74 3.95 -17.21
C LYS A 175 12.08 4.66 -18.42
N GLN A 176 11.65 5.91 -18.28
CA GLN A 176 11.17 6.73 -19.41
C GLN A 176 12.18 7.79 -19.81
#